data_AF-L0AAU5-F1
#
_entry.id   AF-L0AAU5-F1
#
_cell.length_a   1.000
_cell.length_b   1.000
_cell.length_c   1.000
_cell.angle_alpha   90.00
_cell.angle_beta   90.00
_cell.angle_gamma   90.00
#
_symmetry.space_group_name_H-M   'P 1'
#
loop_
_entity.id
_entity.type
_entity.pdbx_description
1 polymer ?
#
loop_
_entity_poly.entity_id
_entity_poly.type
_entity_poly.pdbx_seq_one_letter_code
_entity_poly.pdbx_strand_id
1 'polypeptide(L)'
;MFKEIAEDIINSINSDLNGYIIDKREINVMDLNKLINMSGIEKLVKRVDMDKIIVLYINEDLILNKCLYDGCSKIQDTIQKKACAKECFKEQLKIFKEEIIKNLRETAKNLDK
;
A
#
# COMPACT_ATOMS: atom_id res chain seq x y z
N MET A 1 -15.39 14.27 -1.64
CA MET A 1 -14.44 14.03 -2.78
C MET A 1 -13.30 13.14 -2.31
N PHE A 2 -12.73 13.38 -1.12
CA PHE A 2 -11.69 12.53 -0.56
C PHE A 2 -12.17 11.09 -0.31
N LYS A 3 -13.44 10.90 0.08
CA LYS A 3 -14.03 9.57 0.23
C LYS A 3 -14.03 8.74 -1.04
N GLU A 4 -14.32 9.36 -2.18
CA GLU A 4 -14.36 8.67 -3.47
C GLU A 4 -12.96 8.20 -3.87
N ILE A 5 -11.98 9.12 -3.83
CA ILE A 5 -10.57 8.82 -4.07
C ILE A 5 -10.09 7.68 -3.15
N ALA A 6 -10.45 7.73 -1.86
CA ALA A 6 -10.07 6.71 -0.89
C ALA A 6 -10.66 5.33 -1.23
N GLU A 7 -11.96 5.25 -1.55
CA GLU A 7 -12.59 3.98 -1.88
C GLU A 7 -12.05 3.40 -3.21
N ASP A 8 -11.73 4.24 -4.21
CA ASP A 8 -11.10 3.77 -5.45
C ASP A 8 -9.72 3.15 -5.21
N ILE A 9 -8.90 3.80 -4.37
CA ILE A 9 -7.61 3.25 -3.92
C ILE A 9 -7.82 1.92 -3.19
N ILE A 10 -8.77 1.87 -2.25
CA ILE A 10 -9.06 0.68 -1.41
C ILE A 10 -9.50 -0.50 -2.28
N ASN A 11 -10.44 -0.27 -3.20
CA ASN A 11 -10.94 -1.30 -4.10
C ASN A 11 -9.82 -1.87 -4.97
N SER A 12 -8.95 -1.00 -5.46
CA SER A 12 -7.84 -1.39 -6.33
C SER A 12 -6.73 -2.13 -5.57
N ILE A 13 -6.39 -1.71 -4.35
CA ILE A 13 -5.41 -2.39 -3.49
C ILE A 13 -5.92 -3.77 -3.03
N ASN A 14 -7.23 -3.93 -2.87
CA ASN A 14 -7.83 -5.22 -2.55
C ASN A 14 -7.87 -6.20 -3.74
N SER A 15 -7.63 -5.72 -4.96
CA SER A 15 -7.45 -6.60 -6.12
C SER A 15 -6.14 -7.40 -6.06
N ASP A 16 -6.01 -8.38 -6.95
CA ASP A 16 -4.79 -9.19 -7.10
C ASP A 16 -3.56 -8.38 -7.54
N LEU A 17 -3.77 -7.17 -8.08
CA LEU A 17 -2.69 -6.28 -8.51
C LEU A 17 -2.00 -5.57 -7.33
N ASN A 18 -2.58 -5.60 -6.12
CA ASN A 18 -2.09 -4.90 -4.93
C ASN A 18 -1.76 -3.42 -5.21
N GLY A 19 -2.47 -2.80 -6.15
CA GLY A 19 -2.13 -1.48 -6.68
C GLY A 19 -3.29 -0.81 -7.39
N TYR A 20 -3.12 0.48 -7.62
CA TYR A 20 -4.10 1.41 -8.15
C TYR A 20 -3.46 2.25 -9.25
N ILE A 21 -4.13 2.33 -10.40
CA ILE A 21 -3.69 3.10 -11.56
C ILE A 21 -4.67 4.26 -11.75
N ILE A 22 -4.12 5.46 -11.87
CA ILE A 22 -4.87 6.71 -11.87
C ILE A 22 -4.49 7.50 -13.11
N ASP A 23 -5.48 7.99 -13.86
CA ASP A 23 -5.25 9.03 -14.85
C ASP A 23 -5.36 10.41 -14.19
N LYS A 24 -4.30 11.21 -14.29
CA LYS A 24 -4.20 12.56 -13.73
C LYS A 24 -5.25 13.53 -14.28
N ARG A 25 -5.89 13.18 -15.41
CA ARG A 25 -6.98 13.96 -16.01
C ARG A 25 -8.32 13.74 -15.31
N GLU A 26 -8.47 12.61 -14.62
CA GLU A 26 -9.73 12.19 -13.99
C GLU A 26 -9.78 12.57 -12.50
N ILE A 27 -8.67 13.06 -11.91
CA ILE A 27 -8.57 13.36 -10.49
C ILE A 27 -7.82 14.68 -10.24
N ASN A 28 -8.19 15.39 -9.17
CA ASN A 28 -7.33 16.43 -8.63
C ASN A 28 -6.14 15.83 -7.89
N VAL A 29 -4.95 15.90 -8.51
CA VAL A 29 -3.70 15.37 -7.96
C VAL A 29 -3.33 16.02 -6.61
N MET A 30 -3.72 17.28 -6.36
CA MET A 30 -3.47 17.92 -5.06
C MET A 30 -4.25 17.24 -3.94
N ASP A 31 -5.50 16.85 -4.19
CA ASP A 31 -6.34 16.17 -3.21
C ASP A 31 -5.86 14.73 -2.98
N LEU A 32 -5.44 14.04 -4.05
CA LEU A 32 -4.77 12.75 -3.93
C LEU A 32 -3.52 12.84 -3.04
N ASN A 33 -2.64 13.82 -3.29
CA ASN A 33 -1.43 14.03 -2.49
C ASN A 33 -1.77 14.31 -1.04
N LYS A 34 -2.75 15.19 -0.79
CA LYS A 34 -3.19 15.53 0.57
C LYS A 34 -3.71 14.30 1.31
N LEU A 35 -4.53 13.48 0.65
CA LEU A 35 -5.06 12.24 1.22
C LEU A 35 -3.95 11.24 1.57
N ILE A 36 -3.02 10.99 0.65
CA ILE A 36 -1.90 10.04 0.85
C ILE A 36 -1.01 10.51 2.00
N ASN A 37 -0.60 11.78 1.99
CA ASN A 37 0.31 12.32 3.00
C ASN A 37 -0.35 12.32 4.39
N MET A 38 -1.61 12.76 4.49
CA MET A 38 -2.32 12.82 5.77
C MET A 38 -2.76 11.46 6.31
N SER A 39 -2.90 10.45 5.44
CA SER A 39 -3.15 9.06 5.88
C SER A 39 -1.86 8.34 6.29
N GLY A 40 -0.68 8.89 5.97
CA GLY A 40 0.62 8.28 6.30
C GLY A 40 0.92 6.99 5.54
N ILE A 41 0.10 6.63 4.55
CA ILE A 41 0.26 5.38 3.78
C ILE A 41 1.45 5.44 2.82
N GLU A 42 2.03 6.62 2.59
CA GLU A 42 3.25 6.82 1.78
C GLU A 42 4.43 5.93 2.22
N LYS A 43 4.42 5.47 3.48
CA LYS A 43 5.42 4.55 4.03
C LYS A 43 5.16 3.08 3.64
N LEU A 44 3.93 2.76 3.26
CA LEU A 44 3.44 1.42 2.95
C LEU A 44 3.26 1.20 1.44
N VAL A 45 3.07 2.28 0.68
CA VAL A 45 2.88 2.22 -0.78
C VAL A 45 4.06 2.87 -1.51
N LYS A 46 4.43 2.31 -2.65
CA LYS A 46 5.28 2.96 -3.64
C LYS A 46 4.41 3.73 -4.62
N ARG A 47 4.91 4.87 -5.06
CA ARG A 47 4.29 5.71 -6.07
C ARG A 47 5.21 5.81 -7.28
N VAL A 48 4.64 5.65 -8.47
CA VAL A 48 5.30 5.86 -9.76
C VAL A 48 4.46 6.83 -10.58
N ASP A 49 5.05 7.95 -10.97
CA ASP A 49 4.44 8.94 -11.87
C ASP A 49 4.95 8.73 -13.30
N MET A 50 4.03 8.56 -14.26
CA MET A 50 4.33 8.36 -15.68
C MET A 50 3.49 9.31 -16.53
N ASP A 51 4.06 10.41 -17.01
CA ASP A 51 3.34 11.44 -17.80
C ASP A 51 1.95 11.77 -17.20
N LYS A 52 0.87 11.24 -17.78
CA LYS A 52 -0.54 11.44 -17.37
C LYS A 52 -1.06 10.40 -16.37
N ILE A 53 -0.26 9.42 -15.97
CA ILE A 53 -0.66 8.30 -15.10
C ILE A 53 0.10 8.37 -13.77
N ILE A 54 -0.57 7.99 -12.69
CA ILE A 54 0.02 7.70 -11.38
C ILE A 54 -0.30 6.26 -11.04
N VAL A 55 0.70 5.51 -10.59
CA VAL A 55 0.51 4.15 -10.07
C VAL A 55 0.92 4.11 -8.61
N LEU A 56 0.02 3.63 -7.76
CA LEU A 56 0.27 3.35 -6.34
C LEU A 56 0.22 1.85 -6.14
N TYR A 57 1.20 1.25 -5.49
CA TYR A 57 1.19 -0.18 -5.19
C TYR A 57 1.82 -0.45 -3.84
N ILE A 58 1.42 -1.53 -3.18
CA ILE A 58 2.00 -1.90 -1.90
C ILE A 58 3.51 -2.11 -2.06
N ASN A 59 4.29 -1.57 -1.13
CA ASN A 59 5.74 -1.71 -1.11
C ASN A 59 6.13 -3.13 -0.65
N GLU A 60 6.13 -4.08 -1.58
CA GLU A 60 6.47 -5.48 -1.32
C GLU A 60 7.90 -5.67 -0.80
N ASP A 61 8.86 -4.84 -1.22
CA ASP A 61 10.23 -4.90 -0.73
C ASP A 61 10.32 -4.62 0.77
N LEU A 62 9.51 -3.68 1.26
CA LEU A 62 9.47 -3.34 2.67
C LEU A 62 8.91 -4.52 3.50
N ILE A 63 7.89 -5.19 2.98
CA ILE A 63 7.33 -6.42 3.58
C ILE A 63 8.37 -7.53 3.59
N LEU A 64 9.02 -7.77 2.44
CA LEU A 64 10.00 -8.83 2.28
C LEU A 64 11.20 -8.62 3.22
N ASN A 65 11.72 -7.39 3.30
CA ASN A 65 12.79 -7.04 4.23
C ASN A 65 12.38 -7.30 5.68
N LYS A 66 11.20 -6.83 6.09
CA LYS A 66 10.68 -7.09 7.44
C LYS A 66 10.63 -8.59 7.73
N CYS A 67 10.16 -9.41 6.79
CA CYS A 67 10.13 -10.86 6.94
C CYS A 67 11.53 -11.49 7.02
N LEU A 68 12.47 -11.06 6.19
CA LEU A 68 13.83 -11.60 6.15
C LEU A 68 14.63 -11.25 7.41
N TYR A 69 14.45 -10.04 7.95
CA TYR A 69 15.24 -9.52 9.07
C TYR A 69 14.59 -9.77 10.44
N ASP A 70 13.27 -9.63 10.55
CA ASP A 70 12.59 -9.76 11.85
C ASP A 70 12.09 -11.20 12.07
N GLY A 71 11.45 -11.78 11.06
CA GLY A 71 10.79 -13.09 11.17
C GLY A 71 11.72 -14.29 10.95
N CYS A 72 12.53 -14.24 9.89
CA CYS A 72 13.27 -15.40 9.38
C CYS A 72 14.80 -15.28 9.52
N SER A 73 15.30 -14.28 10.24
CA SER A 73 16.74 -13.98 10.30
C SER A 73 17.59 -15.08 10.94
N LYS A 74 17.04 -15.83 11.88
CA LYS A 74 17.72 -16.93 12.59
C LYS A 74 17.84 -18.22 11.78
N ILE A 75 17.13 -18.34 10.66
CA ILE A 75 17.16 -19.54 9.82
C ILE A 75 18.41 -19.48 8.92
N GLN A 76 19.30 -20.47 9.09
CA GLN A 76 20.52 -20.58 8.28
C GLN A 76 20.28 -21.31 6.95
N ASP A 77 19.41 -22.32 6.95
CA ASP A 77 19.08 -23.05 5.73
C ASP A 77 18.33 -22.16 4.73
N THR A 78 18.83 -22.10 3.49
CA THR A 78 18.31 -21.17 2.48
C THR A 78 16.91 -21.55 2.00
N ILE A 79 16.59 -22.85 1.93
CA ILE A 79 15.28 -23.32 1.46
C ILE A 79 14.23 -23.02 2.52
N GLN A 80 14.51 -23.34 3.78
CA GLN A 80 13.64 -23.04 4.91
C GLN A 80 13.46 -21.53 5.10
N LYS A 81 14.52 -20.74 4.92
CA LYS A 81 14.44 -19.28 5.02
C LYS A 81 13.52 -18.69 3.95
N LYS A 82 13.58 -19.20 2.71
CA LYS A 82 12.68 -18.80 1.63
C LYS A 82 11.22 -19.19 1.93
N ALA A 83 10.98 -20.38 2.47
CA ALA A 83 9.64 -20.83 2.85
C ALA A 83 9.06 -19.92 3.95
N CYS A 84 9.82 -19.66 5.02
CA CYS A 84 9.46 -18.74 6.09
C CYS A 84 9.13 -17.34 5.58
N ALA A 85 9.99 -16.77 4.72
CA ALA A 85 9.77 -15.42 4.19
C ALA A 85 8.49 -15.34 3.35
N LYS A 86 8.17 -16.40 2.59
CA LYS A 86 6.95 -16.47 1.78
C LYS A 86 5.67 -16.52 2.63
N GLU A 87 5.68 -17.26 3.73
CA GLU A 87 4.56 -17.32 4.67
C GLU A 87 4.38 -15.99 5.39
N CYS A 88 5.47 -15.46 5.96
CA CYS A 88 5.47 -14.14 6.60
C CYS A 88 4.98 -13.05 5.64
N PHE A 89 5.41 -13.07 4.37
CA PHE A 89 5.01 -12.08 3.37
C PHE A 89 3.49 -12.04 3.20
N LYS A 90 2.83 -13.20 3.12
CA LYS A 90 1.37 -13.28 2.96
C LYS A 90 0.65 -12.67 4.16
N GLU A 91 1.12 -12.94 5.37
CA GLU A 91 0.54 -12.40 6.60
C GLU A 91 0.74 -10.89 6.70
N GLN A 92 1.97 -10.42 6.46
CA GLN A 92 2.29 -8.99 6.51
C GLN A 92 1.59 -8.20 5.40
N LEU A 93 1.41 -8.77 4.21
CA LEU A 93 0.64 -8.15 3.13
C LEU A 93 -0.80 -7.89 3.55
N LYS A 94 -1.44 -8.84 4.25
CA LYS A 94 -2.79 -8.66 4.79
C LYS A 94 -2.84 -7.52 5.81
N ILE A 95 -1.87 -7.48 6.73
CA ILE A 95 -1.77 -6.40 7.74
C ILE A 95 -1.60 -5.03 7.06
N PHE A 96 -0.75 -4.94 6.03
CA PHE A 96 -0.53 -3.70 5.29
C PHE A 96 -1.81 -3.25 4.58
N LYS A 97 -2.55 -4.17 3.94
CA LYS A 97 -3.85 -3.84 3.33
C LYS A 97 -4.81 -3.28 4.36
N GLU A 98 -4.96 -3.93 5.51
CA GLU A 98 -5.85 -3.48 6.58
C GLU A 98 -5.46 -2.09 7.10
N GLU A 99 -4.17 -1.84 7.30
CA GLU A 99 -3.65 -0.55 7.75
C GLU A 99 -3.90 0.56 6.72
N ILE A 100 -3.63 0.30 5.44
CA ILE A 100 -3.89 1.25 4.34
C ILE A 100 -5.39 1.59 4.29
N ILE A 101 -6.27 0.59 4.34
CA ILE A 101 -7.72 0.78 4.28
C ILE A 101 -8.20 1.64 5.45
N LYS A 102 -7.76 1.29 6.67
CA LYS A 102 -8.13 2.02 7.87
C LYS A 102 -7.71 3.49 7.77
N ASN A 103 -6.44 3.74 7.48
CA ASN A 103 -5.88 5.08 7.44
C ASN A 103 -6.52 5.94 6.34
N LEU A 104 -6.77 5.37 5.15
CA LEU A 104 -7.46 6.08 4.08
C LEU A 104 -8.90 6.47 4.46
N ARG A 105 -9.68 5.54 5.03
CA ARG A 105 -11.07 5.81 5.44
C ARG A 105 -11.15 6.84 6.55
N GLU A 106 -10.31 6.73 7.56
CA GLU A 106 -10.26 7.67 8.68
C GLU A 106 -9.88 9.08 8.21
N THR A 107 -8.82 9.19 7.40
CA THR A 107 -8.36 10.48 6.86
C THR A 107 -9.38 11.10 5.90
N ALA A 108 -9.94 10.32 4.97
CA ALA A 108 -10.96 10.81 4.04
C ALA A 108 -12.20 11.34 4.78
N LYS A 109 -12.65 10.64 5.83
CA LYS A 109 -13.76 11.09 6.68
C LYS A 109 -13.44 12.41 7.40
N ASN A 110 -12.18 12.64 7.77
CA ASN A 110 -11.77 13.87 8.44
C ASN A 110 -11.57 15.05 7.49
N LEU A 111 -11.19 14.78 6.23
CA LEU A 111 -10.99 15.82 5.21
C LEU A 111 -12.27 16.29 4.53
N ASP A 112 -13.32 15.45 4.49
CA ASP A 112 -14.65 15.82 3.98
C ASP A 112 -15.55 16.45 5.09
N LYS A 113 -15.01 16.80 6.27
CA LYS A 113 -15.70 17.57 7.33
C LYS A 113 -15.40 19.06 7.19
#